data_AF-A0A927WGM3-F1
#
_entry.id   AF-A0A927WGM3-F1
#
_cell.length_a   1.000
_cell.length_b   1.000
_cell.length_c   1.000
_cell.angle_alpha   90.00
_cell.angle_beta   90.00
_cell.angle_gamma   90.00
#
_symmetry.space_group_name_H-M   'P 1'
#
loop_
_entity.id
_entity.type
_entity.pdbx_description
1 polymer ?
#
loop_
_entity_poly.entity_id
_entity_poly.type
_entity_poly.pdbx_seq_one_letter_code
_entity_poly.pdbx_strand_id
1 'polypeptide(L)'
;MIKETKSTGFTAYKWRSPIKSIVYVGMDVHSSNYTLSCYMVENDKCFATVQMEPDYKEILKYLNKVQENIGGPCEFHCGYEAGCLGYTLYHQLVEHGVDCTILAPSTMPTYKKNEIKTDKRDAMKIARCLAFNTYRAGRGQRGYGLLADALNTSLLA
;
A
#
# COMPACT_ATOMS: atom_id res chain seq x y z
N MET A 1 21.21 20.21 -9.60
CA MET A 1 22.40 20.83 -8.96
C MET A 1 22.13 22.31 -8.86
N ILE A 2 22.02 22.86 -7.66
CA ILE A 2 21.98 24.31 -7.48
C ILE A 2 23.05 24.59 -6.43
N LYS A 3 24.10 25.31 -6.82
CA LYS A 3 25.21 25.68 -5.94
C LYS A 3 24.83 27.00 -5.30
N GLU A 4 24.62 27.01 -3.99
CA GLU A 4 24.60 28.24 -3.22
C GLU A 4 25.84 28.23 -2.32
N THR A 5 26.74 29.18 -2.55
CA THR A 5 27.97 29.33 -1.76
C THR A 5 27.66 30.18 -0.53
N LYS A 6 27.69 29.57 0.66
CA LYS A 6 27.95 30.33 1.89
C LYS A 6 29.22 29.82 2.56
N SER A 7 30.12 30.79 2.74
CA SER A 7 31.37 30.74 3.47
C SER A 7 31.12 30.30 4.92
N THR A 8 31.49 29.06 5.25
CA THR A 8 32.05 28.60 6.54
C THR A 8 32.25 27.07 6.51
N GLY A 9 33.47 26.65 6.15
CA GLY A 9 34.27 25.68 6.91
C GLY A 9 33.84 24.23 7.17
N PHE A 10 32.63 23.76 6.86
CA PHE A 10 32.26 22.34 6.98
C PHE A 10 31.35 21.93 5.82
N THR A 11 31.85 21.12 4.90
CA THR A 11 31.04 20.51 3.83
C THR A 11 30.25 19.34 4.42
N ALA A 12 29.14 19.63 5.09
CA ALA A 12 28.17 18.60 5.44
C ALA A 12 27.47 18.15 4.15
N TYR A 13 27.84 16.98 3.63
CA TYR A 13 27.03 16.31 2.61
C TYR A 13 25.71 15.93 3.28
N LYS A 14 24.64 16.65 2.95
CA LYS A 14 23.27 16.24 3.33
C LYS A 14 22.96 14.98 2.53
N TRP A 15 23.17 13.81 3.15
CA TRP A 15 22.76 12.52 2.59
C TRP A 15 21.28 12.62 2.24
N ARG A 16 20.96 12.56 0.94
CA ARG A 16 19.58 12.37 0.53
C ARG A 16 19.23 10.95 0.96
N SER A 17 18.24 10.80 1.85
CA SER A 17 17.72 9.49 2.24
C SER A 17 17.54 8.62 1.00
N PRO A 18 17.82 7.30 1.06
CA PRO A 18 17.65 6.42 -0.09
C PRO A 18 16.23 6.60 -0.65
N ILE A 19 16.15 6.69 -1.99
CA ILE A 19 14.86 6.84 -2.67
C ILE A 19 14.05 5.58 -2.34
N LYS A 20 12.92 5.76 -1.65
CA LYS A 20 12.00 4.67 -1.34
C LYS A 20 11.10 4.43 -2.54
N SER A 21 10.92 3.17 -2.92
CA SER A 21 9.94 2.79 -3.93
C SER A 21 8.54 2.77 -3.32
N ILE A 22 7.58 3.48 -3.90
CA ILE A 22 6.19 3.46 -3.45
C ILE A 22 5.46 2.32 -4.16
N VAL A 23 4.86 1.41 -3.38
CA VAL A 23 4.15 0.23 -3.88
C VAL A 23 2.72 0.26 -3.36
N TYR A 24 1.76 0.31 -4.29
CA TYR A 24 0.34 0.22 -3.99
C TYR A 24 -0.09 -1.24 -4.05
N VAL A 25 -0.75 -1.74 -3.00
CA VAL A 25 -1.16 -3.14 -2.90
C VAL A 25 -2.67 -3.22 -2.81
N GLY A 26 -3.30 -3.70 -3.86
CA GLY A 26 -4.72 -3.98 -3.87
C GLY A 26 -5.00 -5.40 -3.44
N MET A 27 -5.99 -5.58 -2.56
CA MET A 27 -6.35 -6.88 -2.00
C MET A 27 -7.84 -7.14 -2.22
N ASP A 28 -8.15 -8.22 -2.93
CA ASP A 28 -9.49 -8.78 -2.99
C ASP A 28 -9.63 -9.81 -1.86
N VAL A 29 -10.47 -9.47 -0.88
CA VAL A 29 -10.50 -10.11 0.44
C VAL A 29 -11.77 -10.92 0.55
N HIS A 30 -11.64 -12.25 0.49
CA HIS A 30 -12.73 -13.20 0.68
C HIS A 30 -12.51 -14.05 1.93
N SER A 31 -13.58 -14.61 2.49
CA SER A 31 -13.50 -15.46 3.69
C SER A 31 -12.73 -16.76 3.48
N SER A 32 -12.56 -17.20 2.22
CA SER A 32 -11.83 -18.42 1.87
C SER A 32 -10.39 -18.17 1.41
N ASN A 33 -10.09 -16.98 0.89
CA ASN A 33 -8.79 -16.65 0.32
C ASN A 33 -8.63 -15.13 0.16
N TYR A 34 -7.38 -14.67 0.16
CA TYR A 34 -7.03 -13.32 -0.24
C TYR A 34 -6.28 -13.33 -1.57
N THR A 35 -6.63 -12.43 -2.48
CA THR A 35 -5.87 -12.19 -3.71
C THR A 35 -5.23 -10.82 -3.65
N LEU A 36 -3.91 -10.76 -3.77
CA LEU A 36 -3.13 -9.52 -3.68
C LEU A 36 -2.51 -9.19 -5.03
N SER A 37 -2.38 -7.90 -5.34
CA SER A 37 -1.63 -7.40 -6.49
C SER A 37 -0.91 -6.10 -6.17
N CYS A 38 0.37 -6.02 -6.51
CA CYS A 38 1.18 -4.81 -6.35
C CYS A 38 1.11 -3.95 -7.61
N TYR A 39 1.26 -2.64 -7.45
CA TYR A 39 1.33 -1.66 -8.53
C TYR A 39 2.35 -0.58 -8.18
N MET A 40 3.22 -0.25 -9.14
CA MET A 40 4.16 0.86 -9.05
C MET A 40 3.82 1.90 -10.11
N VAL A 41 3.70 3.16 -9.68
CA VAL A 41 3.46 4.29 -10.59
C VAL A 41 4.62 4.48 -11.56
N GLU A 42 5.86 4.27 -11.10
CA GLU A 42 7.08 4.45 -11.90
C GLU A 42 7.10 3.58 -13.17
N ASN A 43 6.51 2.37 -13.09
CA ASN A 43 6.50 1.40 -14.18
C ASN A 43 5.12 1.24 -14.84
N ASP A 44 4.09 1.96 -14.36
CA ASP A 44 2.68 1.84 -14.78
C ASP A 44 2.19 0.38 -14.90
N LYS A 45 2.64 -0.49 -13.98
CA LYS A 45 2.46 -1.93 -14.11
C LYS A 45 2.08 -2.61 -12.80
N CYS A 46 1.07 -3.48 -12.88
CA CYS A 46 0.76 -4.43 -11.82
C CYS A 46 1.73 -5.61 -11.87
N PHE A 47 2.21 -6.05 -10.72
CA PHE A 47 3.13 -7.18 -10.58
C PHE A 47 2.84 -7.99 -9.31
N ALA A 48 3.55 -9.12 -9.18
CA ALA A 48 3.51 -10.01 -8.02
C ALA A 48 2.12 -10.51 -7.60
N THR A 49 1.14 -10.61 -8.51
CA THR A 49 -0.22 -11.06 -8.16
C THR A 49 -0.22 -12.49 -7.60
N VAL A 50 -0.74 -12.67 -6.39
CA VAL A 50 -0.74 -13.94 -5.66
C VAL A 50 -2.08 -14.18 -4.97
N GLN A 51 -2.40 -15.45 -4.72
CA GLN A 51 -3.52 -15.86 -3.89
C GLN A 51 -2.96 -16.57 -2.65
N MET A 52 -3.51 -16.30 -1.48
CA MET A 52 -3.05 -16.81 -0.19
C MET A 52 -4.23 -17.15 0.74
N GLU A 53 -3.92 -17.86 1.83
CA GLU A 53 -4.89 -18.14 2.89
C GLU A 53 -5.35 -16.84 3.57
N PRO A 54 -6.58 -16.80 4.12
CA PRO A 54 -7.17 -15.60 4.70
C PRO A 54 -6.59 -15.25 6.09
N ASP A 55 -5.27 -15.08 6.18
CA ASP A 55 -4.52 -14.68 7.39
C ASP A 55 -3.68 -13.44 7.10
N TYR A 56 -3.78 -12.41 7.96
CA TYR A 56 -2.98 -11.19 7.84
C TYR A 56 -1.47 -11.47 7.91
N LYS A 57 -1.05 -12.56 8.58
CA LYS A 57 0.37 -12.95 8.66
C LYS A 57 0.94 -13.30 7.29
N GLU A 58 0.14 -13.88 6.40
CA GLU A 58 0.55 -14.18 5.03
C GLU A 58 0.75 -12.90 4.22
N ILE A 59 -0.07 -11.87 4.47
CA ILE A 59 0.10 -10.54 3.88
C ILE A 59 1.45 -9.94 4.34
N LEU A 60 1.77 -9.98 5.63
CA LEU A 60 3.05 -9.45 6.14
C LEU A 60 4.26 -10.15 5.52
N LYS A 61 4.23 -11.49 5.44
CA LYS A 61 5.28 -12.28 4.78
C LYS A 61 5.42 -11.89 3.30
N TYR A 62 4.29 -11.71 2.63
CA TYR A 62 4.27 -11.31 1.22
C TYR A 62 4.86 -9.92 1.00
N LEU A 63 4.53 -8.92 1.82
CA LEU A 63 5.10 -7.57 1.72
C LEU A 63 6.63 -7.57 1.90
N ASN A 64 7.13 -8.33 2.88
CA ASN A 64 8.57 -8.50 3.08
C ASN A 64 9.24 -9.11 1.84
N LYS A 65 8.65 -10.17 1.29
CA LYS A 65 9.15 -10.80 0.06
C LYS A 65 9.14 -9.85 -1.14
N VAL A 66 8.12 -9.00 -1.28
CA VAL A 66 8.06 -7.99 -2.33
C VAL A 66 9.18 -6.97 -2.16
N GLN A 67 9.43 -6.48 -0.95
CA GLN A 67 10.54 -5.55 -0.66
C GLN A 67 11.91 -6.15 -0.99
N GLU A 68 12.15 -7.41 -0.60
CA GLU A 68 13.37 -8.14 -0.94
C GLU A 68 13.58 -8.25 -2.46
N ASN A 69 12.52 -8.57 -3.21
CA ASN A 69 12.58 -8.68 -4.67
C ASN A 69 12.84 -7.34 -5.38
N ILE A 70 12.37 -6.23 -4.79
CA ILE A 70 12.63 -4.88 -5.32
C ILE A 70 14.08 -4.46 -5.04
N GLY A 71 14.71 -4.99 -3.99
CA GLY A 71 16.11 -4.75 -3.67
C GLY A 71 16.38 -3.38 -3.03
N GLY A 72 15.37 -2.79 -2.38
CA GLY A 72 15.49 -1.48 -1.74
C GLY A 72 14.35 -1.18 -0.77
N PRO A 73 14.44 -0.07 0.00
CA PRO A 73 13.39 0.33 0.92
C PRO A 73 12.09 0.62 0.17
N CYS A 74 10.99 0.04 0.63
CA CYS A 74 9.66 0.21 0.04
C CYS A 74 8.71 0.89 1.02
N GLU A 75 7.82 1.71 0.49
CA GLU A 75 6.67 2.26 1.19
C GLU A 75 5.42 1.61 0.60
N PHE A 76 4.68 0.86 1.43
CA PHE A 76 3.51 0.10 1.00
C PHE A 76 2.23 0.82 1.39
N HIS A 77 1.39 1.12 0.40
CA HIS A 77 0.01 1.57 0.62
C HIS A 77 -0.94 0.44 0.22
N CYS A 78 -1.43 -0.27 1.22
CA CYS A 78 -2.36 -1.38 1.01
C CYS A 78 -3.80 -0.87 0.97
N GLY A 79 -4.69 -1.64 0.35
CA GLY A 79 -6.10 -1.43 0.52
C GLY A 79 -6.95 -2.54 -0.04
N TYR A 80 -8.18 -2.61 0.47
CA TYR A 80 -9.17 -3.61 0.09
C TYR A 80 -10.57 -3.01 0.06
N GLU A 81 -11.46 -3.61 -0.71
CA GLU A 81 -12.86 -3.20 -0.76
C GLU A 81 -13.59 -3.63 0.52
N ALA A 82 -14.43 -2.75 1.09
CA ALA A 82 -15.21 -3.07 2.27
C ALA A 82 -16.12 -4.29 2.00
N GLY A 83 -15.80 -5.42 2.61
CA GLY A 83 -16.51 -6.68 2.45
C GLY A 83 -16.90 -7.33 3.78
N CYS A 84 -17.12 -8.65 3.77
CA CYS A 84 -17.60 -9.41 4.93
C CYS A 84 -16.66 -9.36 6.15
N LEU A 85 -15.35 -9.20 5.94
CA LEU A 85 -14.36 -9.12 7.02
C LEU A 85 -14.30 -7.73 7.70
N GLY A 86 -15.01 -6.74 7.17
CA GLY A 86 -15.16 -5.43 7.78
C GLY A 86 -13.82 -4.77 8.13
N TYR A 87 -13.71 -4.28 9.37
CA TYR A 87 -12.54 -3.55 9.88
C TYR A 87 -11.50 -4.44 10.58
N THR A 88 -11.77 -5.74 10.79
CA THR A 88 -10.88 -6.62 11.55
C THR A 88 -9.50 -6.73 10.89
N LEU A 89 -9.48 -7.02 9.57
CA LEU A 89 -8.23 -7.11 8.81
C LEU A 89 -7.48 -5.78 8.80
N TYR A 90 -8.19 -4.66 8.65
CA TYR A 90 -7.61 -3.32 8.74
C TYR A 90 -6.90 -3.10 10.07
N HIS A 91 -7.54 -3.40 11.20
CA HIS A 91 -6.92 -3.23 12.51
C HIS A 91 -5.67 -4.10 12.67
N GLN A 92 -5.74 -5.37 12.26
CA GLN A 92 -4.59 -6.27 12.31
C GLN A 92 -3.40 -5.75 11.50
N LEU A 93 -3.64 -5.22 10.30
CA LEU A 93 -2.57 -4.67 9.45
C LEU A 93 -1.98 -3.39 10.04
N VAL A 94 -2.81 -2.46 10.52
CA VAL A 94 -2.37 -1.19 11.11
C VAL A 94 -1.60 -1.41 12.41
N GLU A 95 -2.03 -2.35 13.26
CA GLU A 95 -1.31 -2.73 14.48
C GLU A 95 0.11 -3.27 14.20
N HIS A 96 0.34 -3.81 13.00
CA HIS A 96 1.65 -4.29 12.54
C HIS A 96 2.38 -3.27 11.64
N GLY A 97 1.95 -2.01 11.64
CA GLY A 97 2.63 -0.92 10.92
C GLY A 97 2.42 -0.91 9.41
N VAL A 98 1.41 -1.62 8.89
CA VAL A 98 1.05 -1.58 7.47
C VAL A 98 0.03 -0.47 7.25
N ASP A 99 0.35 0.49 6.38
CA ASP A 99 -0.63 1.46 5.91
C ASP A 99 -1.66 0.75 5.02
N CYS A 100 -2.91 0.77 5.45
CA CYS A 100 -4.00 0.06 4.81
C CYS A 100 -5.24 0.94 4.74
N THR A 101 -5.91 0.98 3.59
CA THR A 101 -7.14 1.74 3.40
C THR A 101 -8.31 0.84 2.99
N ILE A 102 -9.49 1.08 3.54
CA ILE A 102 -10.71 0.36 3.17
C ILE A 102 -11.41 1.23 2.13
N LEU A 103 -11.62 0.68 0.94
CA LEU A 103 -12.30 1.35 -0.15
C LEU A 103 -13.80 1.12 -0.06
N ALA A 104 -14.59 2.18 -0.26
CA ALA A 104 -16.04 2.06 -0.37
C ALA A 104 -16.42 1.40 -1.72
N PRO A 105 -17.19 0.28 -1.70
CA PRO A 105 -17.62 -0.44 -2.91
C PRO A 105 -18.21 0.46 -3.99
N SER A 106 -19.05 1.41 -3.58
CA SER A 106 -19.79 2.32 -4.47
C SER A 106 -18.91 3.32 -5.23
N THR A 107 -17.61 3.37 -4.93
CA THR A 107 -16.69 4.33 -5.56
C THR A 107 -15.64 3.68 -6.43
N MET A 108 -15.62 2.36 -6.51
CA MET A 108 -14.70 1.64 -7.37
C MET A 108 -15.19 1.65 -8.82
N PRO A 109 -14.29 1.77 -9.81
CA PRO A 109 -14.64 1.73 -11.21
C PRO A 109 -15.29 0.39 -11.55
N THR A 110 -16.49 0.47 -12.12
CA THR A 110 -17.28 -0.70 -12.50
C THR A 110 -16.67 -1.39 -13.72
N TYR A 111 -16.87 -2.70 -13.78
CA TYR A 111 -16.52 -3.51 -14.95
C TYR A 111 -17.31 -3.03 -16.17
N LYS A 112 -16.66 -3.02 -17.35
CA LYS A 112 -17.39 -2.83 -18.61
C LYS A 112 -18.39 -3.98 -18.80
N LYS A 113 -19.48 -3.75 -19.54
CA LYS A 113 -20.60 -4.69 -19.73
C LYS A 113 -20.21 -6.13 -20.13
N ASN A 114 -19.03 -6.34 -20.75
CA ASN A 114 -18.52 -7.64 -21.19
C ASN A 114 -17.23 -8.06 -20.47
N GLU A 115 -16.82 -7.35 -19.43
CA GLU A 115 -15.59 -7.63 -18.71
C GLU A 115 -15.86 -8.65 -17.59
N ILE A 116 -15.18 -9.80 -17.68
CA ILE A 116 -15.28 -10.86 -16.67
C ILE A 116 -14.56 -10.40 -15.39
N LYS A 117 -15.30 -10.39 -14.27
CA LYS A 117 -14.77 -10.19 -12.92
C LYS A 117 -13.95 -11.41 -12.51
N THR A 118 -12.73 -11.17 -12.00
CA THR A 118 -11.90 -12.21 -11.41
C THR A 118 -11.14 -11.61 -10.23
N ASP A 119 -10.86 -12.41 -9.21
CA ASP A 119 -10.19 -11.95 -7.98
C ASP A 119 -8.87 -11.22 -8.28
N LYS A 120 -8.11 -11.72 -9.28
CA LYS A 120 -6.88 -11.07 -9.75
C LYS A 120 -7.14 -9.69 -10.37
N ARG A 121 -8.21 -9.55 -11.16
CA ARG A 121 -8.59 -8.27 -11.78
C ARG A 121 -9.10 -7.29 -10.74
N ASP A 122 -9.84 -7.74 -9.74
CA ASP A 122 -10.29 -6.91 -8.63
C ASP A 122 -9.11 -6.38 -7.82
N ALA A 123 -8.17 -7.25 -7.42
CA ALA A 123 -6.96 -6.83 -6.73
C ALA A 123 -6.15 -5.79 -7.52
N MET A 124 -5.98 -5.98 -8.84
CA MET A 124 -5.32 -5.00 -9.71
C MET A 124 -6.07 -3.67 -9.79
N LYS A 125 -7.41 -3.70 -9.85
CA LYS A 125 -8.24 -2.49 -9.87
C LYS A 125 -8.10 -1.71 -8.57
N ILE A 126 -8.14 -2.39 -7.43
CA ILE A 126 -7.94 -1.77 -6.11
C ILE A 126 -6.56 -1.10 -6.03
N ALA A 127 -5.50 -1.80 -6.45
CA ALA A 127 -4.13 -1.27 -6.44
C ALA A 127 -4.01 0.04 -7.25
N ARG A 128 -4.63 0.08 -8.43
CA ARG A 128 -4.70 1.30 -9.26
C ARG A 128 -5.56 2.38 -8.62
N CYS A 129 -6.69 2.03 -8.02
CA CYS A 129 -7.55 3.00 -7.35
C CYS A 129 -6.81 3.73 -6.24
N LEU A 130 -6.04 2.99 -5.45
CA LEU A 130 -5.14 3.53 -4.43
C LEU A 130 -4.11 4.48 -5.04
N ALA A 131 -3.40 4.03 -6.08
CA ALA A 131 -2.33 4.80 -6.72
C ALA A 131 -2.79 6.14 -7.31
N PHE A 132 -4.02 6.20 -7.85
CA PHE A 132 -4.58 7.42 -8.44
C PHE A 132 -5.55 8.15 -7.52
N ASN A 133 -5.72 7.68 -6.28
CA ASN A 133 -6.64 8.24 -5.29
C ASN A 133 -8.08 8.41 -5.82
N THR A 134 -8.55 7.44 -6.60
CA THR A 134 -9.86 7.48 -7.31
C THR A 134 -10.99 6.80 -6.52
N TYR A 135 -10.84 6.68 -5.19
CA TYR A 135 -11.77 6.00 -4.30
C TYR A 135 -12.27 6.93 -3.18
N ARG A 136 -13.31 6.52 -2.45
CA ARG A 136 -13.65 7.09 -1.14
C ARG A 136 -13.27 6.12 -0.04
N ALA A 137 -12.53 6.61 0.95
CA ALA A 137 -12.17 5.83 2.13
C ALA A 137 -13.41 5.48 2.97
N GLY A 138 -13.36 4.33 3.64
CA GLY A 138 -14.38 3.89 4.59
C GLY A 138 -14.58 4.90 5.72
N ARG A 139 -15.84 5.09 6.14
CA ARG A 139 -16.16 6.00 7.25
C ARG A 139 -15.55 5.47 8.55
N GLY A 140 -14.56 6.18 9.12
CA GLY A 140 -13.94 5.84 10.42
C GLY A 140 -12.42 5.65 10.39
N GLN A 141 -11.79 5.66 9.22
CA GLN A 141 -10.35 5.40 9.09
C GLN A 141 -9.44 6.61 9.36
N ARG A 142 -10.02 7.81 9.50
CA ARG A 142 -9.26 9.09 9.58
C ARG A 142 -8.42 9.29 10.85
N GLY A 143 -8.47 8.36 11.81
CA GLY A 143 -7.73 8.48 13.08
C GLY A 143 -6.36 7.77 13.13
N TYR A 144 -6.08 6.83 12.23
CA TYR A 144 -4.93 5.92 12.37
C TYR A 144 -3.67 6.34 11.60
N GLY A 145 -3.78 7.21 10.59
CA GLY A 145 -2.60 7.73 9.87
C GLY A 145 -1.63 8.49 10.77
N LEU A 146 -2.16 9.22 11.77
CA LEU A 146 -1.36 9.96 12.76
C LEU A 146 -0.56 9.06 13.71
N LEU A 147 -0.99 7.81 13.93
CA LEU A 147 -0.27 6.86 14.79
C LEU A 147 0.92 6.20 14.06
N ALA A 148 0.79 5.93 12.76
CA ALA A 148 1.89 5.42 11.94
C ALA A 148 3.02 6.46 11.81
N ASP A 149 2.67 7.74 11.63
CA ASP A 149 3.63 8.85 11.63
C ASP A 149 4.33 9.01 12.99
N ALA A 150 3.59 8.83 14.10
CA ALA A 150 4.14 8.92 15.46
C ALA A 150 5.14 7.80 15.76
N LEU A 151 4.88 6.57 15.33
CA LEU A 151 5.81 5.44 15.53
C LEU A 151 7.09 5.61 14.68
N ASN A 152 6.96 6.09 13.45
CA ASN A 152 8.12 6.31 12.57
C ASN A 152 9.01 7.48 13.06
N THR A 153 8.44 8.44 13.79
CA THR A 153 9.19 9.55 14.41
C THR A 153 9.99 9.08 15.65
N SER A 154 9.51 8.07 16.37
CA SER A 154 10.21 7.51 17.55
C SER A 154 11.39 6.60 17.23
N LEU A 155 11.48 6.05 16.01
CA LEU A 155 12.61 5.24 15.53
C LEU A 155 13.75 6.08 14.92
N LEU A 156 13.58 7.41 14.85
CA LEU A 156 14.58 8.37 14.37
C LEU A 156 15.05 9.35 15.45
N ALA A 157 14.73 9.09 16.73
CA ALA A 157 15.16 9.88 17.88
C ALA A 157 16.29 9.19 18.66
#